data_AF-A0A2X0WT30-F1
#
_entry.id   AF-A0A2X0WT30-F1
#
_cell.length_a   1.000
_cell.length_b   1.000
_cell.length_c   1.000
_cell.angle_alpha   90.00
_cell.angle_beta   90.00
_cell.angle_gamma   90.00
#
_symmetry.space_group_name_H-M   'P 1'
#
loop_
_entity.id
_entity.type
_entity.pdbx_description
1 polymer ?
#
loop_
_entity_poly.entity_id
_entity_poly.type
_entity_poly.pdbx_seq_one_letter_code
_entity_poly.pdbx_strand_id
1 'polypeptide(L)'
;MFNSNFSFLQSKYPSLAILGSQAESYVDSDANASLIKSGMLCENIVKLLCAYHRIKPRGDRQDTFASRIKILQREGVLQKDQCLVLHSIRNARNKAAHEDLASQESANIVLMLIHRVASWFMLSYGGVQSIPEFIKPSSLVSQSHNINTYTCSTNDKVNLQYEQTSNCITRKSKSNDVAKTKGSTNSKENIDKSVKNEDELFAKELKKAAHEDLGSLSDLKKRSQGIYNMQELSEIETRLIIDEQLRAVGFEADSNTLRYSKGVRPKSGCNMAIAEWPTKSTDNHGRTCSADYALFIGTKLFAFIEAKSAKKDVSAVLDAQGREYSSHVRDEDKEYIIDTYGEYQVPFVFATNGRFYVEQYKQKSGVWFQDLRRTNSAPCALHGFLSPQGLEELLEQKVEKTFARLKEEPYSILESKSV
;
A
#
# COMPACT_ATOMS: atom_id res chain seq x y z
N MET A 1 -0.01 -9.01 28.07
CA MET A 1 0.52 -7.87 27.29
C MET A 1 0.75 -8.37 25.88
N PHE A 2 0.01 -7.85 24.89
CA PHE A 2 0.33 -8.14 23.50
C PHE A 2 1.64 -7.46 23.14
N ASN A 3 2.56 -8.22 22.53
CA ASN A 3 3.81 -7.68 22.03
C ASN A 3 3.49 -6.97 20.70
N SER A 4 3.94 -5.72 20.53
CA SER A 4 3.71 -4.97 19.29
C SER A 4 4.18 -5.77 18.07
N ASN A 5 3.50 -5.59 16.93
CA ASN A 5 3.95 -6.09 15.63
C ASN A 5 5.40 -5.67 15.30
N PHE A 6 5.92 -4.60 15.92
CA PHE A 6 7.26 -4.07 15.67
C PHE A 6 8.29 -4.44 16.74
N SER A 7 7.92 -5.30 17.70
CA SER A 7 8.79 -5.74 18.80
C SER A 7 10.08 -6.42 18.34
N PHE A 8 10.09 -7.04 17.15
CA PHE A 8 11.29 -7.65 16.56
C PHE A 8 12.40 -6.63 16.26
N LEU A 9 12.10 -5.32 16.18
CA LEU A 9 13.08 -4.26 16.00
C LEU A 9 13.83 -3.92 17.30
N GLN A 10 13.25 -4.19 18.47
CA GLN A 10 13.67 -3.66 19.77
C GLN A 10 15.14 -3.94 20.11
N SER A 11 15.65 -5.13 19.74
CA SER A 11 17.01 -5.56 20.10
C SER A 11 18.10 -4.75 19.39
N LYS A 12 17.89 -4.38 18.12
CA LYS A 12 18.91 -3.72 17.30
C LYS A 12 18.57 -2.26 16.96
N TYR A 13 17.29 -1.95 16.80
CA TYR A 13 16.78 -0.64 16.43
C TYR A 13 15.60 -0.23 17.33
N PRO A 14 15.83 -0.03 18.63
CA PRO A 14 14.79 0.41 19.56
C PRO A 14 14.08 1.72 19.14
N SER A 15 14.74 2.64 18.42
CA SER A 15 14.06 3.84 17.91
C SER A 15 12.95 3.50 16.89
N LEU A 16 13.20 2.51 16.03
CA LEU A 16 12.22 2.04 15.05
C LEU A 16 11.10 1.25 15.72
N ALA A 17 11.41 0.48 16.76
CA ALA A 17 10.42 -0.27 17.54
C ALA A 17 9.41 0.67 18.23
N ILE A 18 9.90 1.79 18.78
CA ILE A 18 9.06 2.83 19.39
C ILE A 18 8.12 3.44 18.34
N LEU A 19 8.65 3.87 17.18
CA LEU A 19 7.83 4.46 16.12
C LEU A 19 6.77 3.48 15.59
N GLY A 20 7.12 2.21 15.42
CA GLY A 20 6.19 1.16 14.99
C GLY A 20 5.10 0.90 16.03
N SER A 21 5.47 0.80 17.30
CA SER A 21 4.51 0.61 18.41
C SER A 21 3.55 1.80 18.53
N GLN A 22 4.06 3.03 18.36
CA GLN A 22 3.23 4.24 18.33
C GLN A 22 2.27 4.21 17.14
N ALA A 23 2.77 3.93 15.94
CA ALA A 23 1.94 3.83 14.73
C ALA A 23 0.80 2.83 14.92
N GLU A 24 1.10 1.67 15.51
CA GLU A 24 0.12 0.63 15.84
C GLU A 24 -0.91 1.09 16.88
N SER A 25 -0.49 1.75 17.95
CA SER A 25 -1.40 2.23 19.00
C SER A 25 -2.40 3.29 18.53
N TYR A 26 -2.05 4.02 17.48
CA TYR A 26 -2.89 5.09 16.93
C TYR A 26 -3.87 4.62 15.86
N VAL A 27 -3.76 3.39 15.32
CA VAL A 27 -4.59 2.95 14.18
C VAL A 27 -6.08 3.19 14.41
N ASP A 28 -6.59 2.86 15.60
CA ASP A 28 -8.00 2.95 15.94
C ASP A 28 -8.39 4.31 16.56
N SER A 29 -7.44 5.01 17.19
CA SER A 29 -7.71 6.25 17.95
C SER A 29 -7.44 7.52 17.15
N ASP A 30 -6.43 7.53 16.29
CA ASP A 30 -6.02 8.64 15.44
C ASP A 30 -5.29 8.11 14.19
N ALA A 31 -6.07 7.88 13.12
CA ALA A 31 -5.54 7.36 11.86
C ALA A 31 -4.46 8.27 11.25
N ASN A 32 -4.54 9.60 11.44
CA ASN A 32 -3.52 10.52 10.93
C ASN A 32 -2.20 10.37 11.70
N ALA A 33 -2.25 10.31 13.03
CA ALA A 33 -1.06 10.05 13.84
C ALA A 33 -0.42 8.71 13.49
N SER A 34 -1.23 7.67 13.25
CA SER A 34 -0.75 6.36 12.78
C SER A 34 0.00 6.45 11.46
N LEU A 35 -0.55 7.17 10.46
CA LEU A 35 0.10 7.40 9.17
C LEU A 35 1.38 8.23 9.28
N ILE A 36 1.38 9.27 10.12
CA ILE A 36 2.56 10.11 10.35
C ILE A 36 3.70 9.27 10.94
N LYS A 37 3.41 8.48 11.98
CA LYS A 37 4.40 7.62 12.65
C LYS A 37 4.90 6.50 11.72
N SER A 38 4.02 5.88 10.94
CA SER A 38 4.41 4.92 9.91
C SER A 38 5.36 5.54 8.87
N GLY A 39 5.09 6.77 8.45
CA GLY A 39 5.93 7.50 7.52
C GLY A 39 7.30 7.90 8.10
N MET A 40 7.37 8.26 9.40
CA MET A 40 8.63 8.51 10.10
C MET A 40 9.48 7.23 10.21
N LEU A 41 8.86 6.11 10.58
CA LEU A 41 9.50 4.80 10.61
C LEU A 41 10.11 4.45 9.23
N CYS A 42 9.33 4.66 8.16
CA CYS A 42 9.77 4.41 6.79
C CYS A 42 10.97 5.28 6.38
N GLU A 43 10.93 6.58 6.69
CA GLU A 43 12.03 7.50 6.42
C GLU A 43 13.31 7.09 7.16
N ASN A 44 13.18 6.67 8.42
CA ASN A 44 14.31 6.23 9.24
C ASN A 44 14.94 4.94 8.72
N ILE A 45 14.14 3.97 8.25
CA ILE A 45 14.65 2.78 7.55
C ILE A 45 15.44 3.20 6.30
N VAL A 46 14.92 4.14 5.49
CA VAL A 46 15.63 4.63 4.29
C VAL A 46 16.94 5.35 4.63
N LYS A 47 17.00 6.09 5.73
CA LYS A 47 18.24 6.69 6.23
C LYS A 47 19.26 5.61 6.65
N LEU A 48 18.82 4.55 7.32
CA LEU A 48 19.67 3.40 7.69
C LEU A 48 20.19 2.66 6.46
N LEU A 49 19.36 2.46 5.42
CA LEU A 49 19.81 1.89 4.15
C LEU A 49 20.94 2.72 3.53
N CYS A 50 20.80 4.05 3.52
CA CYS A 50 21.88 4.92 3.03
C CYS A 50 23.18 4.72 3.85
N ALA A 51 23.06 4.61 5.18
CA ALA A 51 24.20 4.39 6.06
C ALA A 51 24.90 3.05 5.79
N TYR A 52 24.15 1.95 5.67
CA TYR A 52 24.70 0.62 5.35
C TYR A 52 25.41 0.59 3.99
N HIS A 53 24.86 1.27 2.99
CA HIS A 53 25.43 1.32 1.64
C HIS A 53 26.46 2.43 1.43
N ARG A 54 26.85 3.13 2.51
CA ARG A 54 27.84 4.24 2.48
C ARG A 54 27.44 5.36 1.50
N ILE A 55 26.14 5.55 1.30
CA ILE A 55 25.59 6.60 0.46
C ILE A 55 25.56 7.89 1.27
N LYS A 56 26.32 8.89 0.82
CA LYS A 56 26.36 10.20 1.45
C LYS A 56 25.12 11.03 1.09
N PRO A 57 24.55 11.78 2.05
CA PRO A 57 23.59 12.83 1.75
C PRO A 57 24.11 13.80 0.70
N ARG A 58 23.25 14.19 -0.25
CA ARG A 58 23.50 15.40 -1.05
C ARG A 58 23.15 16.57 -0.14
N GLY A 59 24.06 17.53 0.07
CA GLY A 59 23.99 18.53 1.15
C GLY A 59 22.60 19.07 1.52
N ASP A 60 22.43 19.49 2.78
CA ASP A 60 21.17 19.64 3.54
C ASP A 60 19.89 20.03 2.77
N ARG A 61 19.94 20.97 1.82
CA ARG A 61 18.74 21.41 1.07
C ARG A 61 18.20 20.37 0.08
N GLN A 62 19.00 19.39 -0.33
CA GLN A 62 18.61 18.38 -1.32
C GLN A 62 18.33 17.00 -0.71
N ASP A 63 18.63 16.82 0.58
CA ASP A 63 18.53 15.53 1.28
C ASP A 63 17.11 15.23 1.77
N THR A 64 16.19 15.07 0.81
CA THR A 64 14.79 14.73 1.09
C THR A 64 14.57 13.22 1.09
N PHE A 65 13.49 12.76 1.75
CA PHE A 65 13.07 11.36 1.73
C PHE A 65 12.95 10.82 0.29
N ALA A 66 12.33 11.58 -0.63
CA ALA A 66 12.21 11.20 -2.03
C ALA A 66 13.58 11.11 -2.74
N SER A 67 14.50 12.03 -2.47
CA SER A 67 15.84 12.01 -3.06
C SER A 67 16.65 10.78 -2.63
N ARG A 68 16.53 10.33 -1.37
CA ARG A 68 17.21 9.15 -0.85
C ARG A 68 16.72 7.87 -1.52
N ILE A 69 15.40 7.72 -1.69
CA ILE A 69 14.81 6.61 -2.45
C ILE A 69 15.38 6.58 -3.88
N LYS A 70 15.43 7.74 -4.55
CA LYS A 70 15.96 7.87 -5.92
C LYS A 70 17.44 7.50 -6.01
N ILE A 71 18.26 7.87 -5.02
CA ILE A 71 19.68 7.50 -4.99
C ILE A 71 19.84 6.00 -4.75
N LEU A 72 19.14 5.44 -3.75
CA LEU A 72 19.18 4.00 -3.46
C LEU A 72 18.75 3.15 -4.67
N GLN A 73 17.76 3.61 -5.43
CA GLN A 73 17.35 2.97 -6.68
C GLN A 73 18.47 3.00 -7.74
N ARG A 74 19.09 4.17 -7.95
CA ARG A 74 20.19 4.32 -8.91
C ARG A 74 21.41 3.46 -8.56
N GLU A 75 21.69 3.33 -7.27
CA GLU A 75 22.74 2.46 -6.74
C GLU A 75 22.37 0.96 -6.78
N GLY A 76 21.16 0.61 -7.23
CA GLY A 76 20.69 -0.78 -7.31
C GLY A 76 20.42 -1.41 -5.93
N VAL A 77 20.32 -0.61 -4.88
CA VAL A 77 19.96 -1.08 -3.53
C VAL A 77 18.47 -1.38 -3.45
N LEU A 78 17.65 -0.52 -4.07
CA LEU A 78 16.20 -0.69 -4.14
C LEU A 78 15.76 -1.01 -5.58
N GLN A 79 14.86 -1.98 -5.70
CA GLN A 79 14.16 -2.26 -6.95
C GLN A 79 12.96 -1.31 -7.14
N LYS A 80 12.42 -1.23 -8.37
CA LYS A 80 11.33 -0.32 -8.72
C LYS A 80 10.09 -0.52 -7.84
N ASP A 81 9.74 -1.76 -7.57
CA ASP A 81 8.62 -2.14 -6.71
C ASP A 81 8.81 -1.74 -5.24
N GLN A 82 10.01 -1.92 -4.69
CA GLN A 82 10.38 -1.42 -3.37
C GLN A 82 10.23 0.09 -3.28
N CYS A 83 10.72 0.84 -4.28
CA CYS A 83 10.57 2.28 -4.34
C CYS A 83 9.09 2.71 -4.33
N LEU A 84 8.22 1.98 -5.01
CA LEU A 84 6.80 2.29 -5.09
C LEU A 84 6.10 2.10 -3.73
N VAL A 85 6.37 1.00 -3.03
CA VAL A 85 5.87 0.80 -1.66
C VAL A 85 6.33 1.94 -0.72
N LEU A 86 7.61 2.32 -0.79
CA LEU A 86 8.14 3.42 0.01
C LEU A 86 7.49 4.77 -0.35
N HIS A 87 7.24 5.01 -1.63
CA HIS A 87 6.53 6.21 -2.10
C HIS A 87 5.06 6.23 -1.68
N SER A 88 4.36 5.10 -1.69
CA SER A 88 2.98 5.01 -1.19
C SER A 88 2.89 5.37 0.29
N ILE A 89 3.80 4.83 1.13
CA ILE A 89 3.87 5.19 2.55
C ILE A 89 4.19 6.69 2.72
N ARG A 90 5.13 7.22 1.94
CA ARG A 90 5.48 8.66 1.95
C ARG A 90 4.30 9.54 1.56
N ASN A 91 3.56 9.17 0.51
CA ASN A 91 2.41 9.93 0.04
C ASN A 91 1.28 9.90 1.07
N ALA A 92 1.00 8.75 1.67
CA ALA A 92 0.01 8.60 2.73
C ALA A 92 0.35 9.49 3.94
N ARG A 93 1.62 9.51 4.37
CA ARG A 93 2.10 10.43 5.41
C ARG A 93 1.87 11.89 5.03
N ASN A 94 2.26 12.29 3.81
CA ASN A 94 2.13 13.67 3.36
C ASN A 94 0.65 14.10 3.33
N LYS A 95 -0.24 13.21 2.88
CA LYS A 95 -1.68 13.45 2.87
C LYS A 95 -2.23 13.64 4.29
N ALA A 96 -1.85 12.76 5.22
CA ALA A 96 -2.24 12.88 6.63
C ALA A 96 -1.75 14.19 7.26
N ALA A 97 -0.55 14.66 6.89
CA ALA A 97 0.02 15.90 7.41
C ALA A 97 -0.61 17.18 6.85
N HIS A 98 -1.22 17.14 5.67
CA HIS A 98 -1.71 18.33 4.95
C HIS A 98 -3.24 18.42 4.80
N GLU A 99 -3.93 17.28 4.71
CA GLU A 99 -5.35 17.25 4.32
C GLU A 99 -6.27 16.69 5.42
N ASP A 100 -5.75 16.03 6.46
CA ASP A 100 -6.53 15.44 7.57
C ASP A 100 -7.61 14.42 7.10
N LEU A 101 -7.30 13.66 6.04
CA LEU A 101 -8.22 12.72 5.37
C LEU A 101 -7.88 11.24 5.65
N ALA A 102 -7.21 10.92 6.76
CA ALA A 102 -6.88 9.53 7.08
C ALA A 102 -8.09 8.75 7.58
N SER A 103 -8.32 7.56 7.03
CA SER A 103 -9.26 6.57 7.57
C SER A 103 -8.53 5.48 8.35
N GLN A 104 -9.24 4.82 9.28
CA GLN A 104 -8.71 3.65 10.01
C GLN A 104 -8.25 2.55 9.06
N GLU A 105 -8.94 2.35 7.94
CA GLU A 105 -8.54 1.42 6.88
C GLU A 105 -7.20 1.84 6.26
N SER A 106 -7.07 3.10 5.87
CA SER A 106 -5.81 3.62 5.30
C SER A 106 -4.64 3.49 6.28
N ALA A 107 -4.87 3.70 7.58
CA ALA A 107 -3.88 3.50 8.63
C ALA A 107 -3.47 2.02 8.77
N ASN A 108 -4.45 1.09 8.80
CA ASN A 108 -4.19 -0.35 8.83
C ASN A 108 -3.36 -0.81 7.62
N ILE A 109 -3.71 -0.32 6.43
CA ILE A 109 -3.01 -0.62 5.17
C ILE A 109 -1.55 -0.19 5.26
N VAL A 110 -1.31 1.06 5.64
CA VAL A 110 0.05 1.61 5.72
C VAL A 110 0.83 0.94 6.84
N LEU A 111 0.20 0.58 7.96
CA LEU A 111 0.83 -0.18 9.04
C LEU A 111 1.33 -1.55 8.57
N MET A 112 0.52 -2.26 7.78
CA MET A 112 0.91 -3.54 7.18
C MET A 112 2.08 -3.36 6.20
N LEU A 113 2.03 -2.34 5.33
CA LEU A 113 3.12 -2.05 4.38
C LEU A 113 4.43 -1.69 5.08
N ILE A 114 4.39 -0.87 6.13
CA ILE A 114 5.60 -0.52 6.88
C ILE A 114 6.13 -1.70 7.70
N HIS A 115 5.26 -2.57 8.23
CA HIS A 115 5.68 -3.83 8.83
C HIS A 115 6.47 -4.67 7.81
N ARG A 116 5.95 -4.87 6.59
CA ARG A 116 6.66 -5.62 5.53
C ARG A 116 8.03 -5.02 5.22
N VAL A 117 8.12 -3.70 5.08
CA VAL A 117 9.40 -2.98 4.85
C VAL A 117 10.35 -3.20 6.03
N ALA A 118 9.88 -3.10 7.27
CA ALA A 118 10.67 -3.34 8.48
C ALA A 118 11.13 -4.80 8.60
N SER A 119 10.29 -5.77 8.26
CA SER A 119 10.61 -7.19 8.24
C SER A 119 11.69 -7.49 7.21
N TRP A 120 11.56 -6.98 5.98
CA TRP A 120 12.58 -7.10 4.94
C TRP A 120 13.91 -6.47 5.38
N PHE A 121 13.84 -5.28 5.98
CA PHE A 121 15.02 -4.60 6.51
C PHE A 121 15.69 -5.43 7.62
N MET A 122 14.94 -6.02 8.54
CA MET A 122 15.52 -6.81 9.62
C MET A 122 16.10 -8.14 9.15
N LEU A 123 15.45 -8.84 8.24
CA LEU A 123 16.03 -10.03 7.60
C LEU A 123 17.31 -9.67 6.83
N SER A 124 17.35 -8.49 6.18
CA SER A 124 18.48 -8.04 5.36
C SER A 124 19.62 -7.42 6.16
N TYR A 125 19.37 -6.68 7.23
CA TYR A 125 20.40 -5.90 7.95
C TYR A 125 20.42 -6.18 9.45
N GLY A 126 19.36 -6.80 9.97
CA GLY A 126 19.17 -7.08 11.40
C GLY A 126 19.86 -8.34 11.89
N GLY A 127 20.18 -9.29 10.99
CA GLY A 127 20.77 -10.59 11.36
C GLY A 127 19.77 -11.57 11.99
N VAL A 128 18.47 -11.29 11.86
CA VAL A 128 17.40 -12.19 12.30
C VAL A 128 17.03 -13.18 11.20
N GLN A 129 16.63 -14.39 11.58
CA GLN A 129 16.29 -15.47 10.63
C GLN A 129 14.80 -15.52 10.30
N SER A 130 13.94 -15.05 11.21
CA SER A 130 12.48 -15.08 11.06
C SER A 130 11.86 -13.85 11.70
N ILE A 131 10.76 -13.38 11.13
CA ILE A 131 9.94 -12.29 11.66
C ILE A 131 8.52 -12.83 11.89
N PRO A 132 7.85 -12.48 13.00
CA PRO A 132 6.44 -12.82 13.19
C PRO A 132 5.56 -12.32 12.03
N GLU A 133 4.48 -13.03 11.76
CA GLU A 133 3.47 -12.55 10.82
C GLU A 133 2.77 -11.31 11.38
N PHE A 134 2.37 -10.42 10.47
CA PHE A 134 1.62 -9.23 10.85
C PHE A 134 0.23 -9.63 11.37
N ILE A 135 -0.11 -9.15 12.56
CA ILE A 135 -1.44 -9.31 13.13
C ILE A 135 -2.13 -7.95 13.06
N LYS A 136 -3.21 -7.86 12.27
CA LYS A 136 -4.00 -6.64 12.18
C LYS A 136 -4.46 -6.22 13.60
N PRO A 137 -4.22 -4.97 14.02
CA PRO A 137 -4.82 -4.45 15.23
C PRO A 137 -6.36 -4.45 15.05
N SER A 138 -7.10 -5.31 15.76
CA SER A 138 -8.57 -5.32 15.71
C SER A 138 -9.18 -5.75 17.05
N SER A 139 -9.95 -4.82 17.64
CA SER A 139 -10.83 -4.93 18.82
C SER A 139 -10.17 -5.23 20.18
N LEU A 140 -9.56 -4.21 20.78
CA LEU A 140 -9.28 -4.17 22.23
C LEU A 140 -10.57 -3.96 23.06
N VAL A 141 -11.66 -4.69 22.82
CA VAL A 141 -12.76 -4.92 23.78
C VAL A 141 -13.50 -6.21 23.39
N SER A 142 -12.92 -7.41 23.54
CA SER A 142 -13.70 -8.67 23.49
C SER A 142 -13.03 -9.91 24.10
N GLN A 143 -11.78 -9.85 24.57
CA GLN A 143 -11.10 -11.06 25.10
C GLN A 143 -10.66 -10.96 26.56
N SER A 144 -11.42 -10.26 27.39
CA SER A 144 -11.31 -10.43 28.84
C SER A 144 -12.65 -10.13 29.50
N HIS A 145 -13.16 -11.11 30.26
CA HIS A 145 -14.39 -11.14 31.08
C HIS A 145 -15.61 -11.82 30.44
N ASN A 146 -15.48 -13.13 30.23
CA ASN A 146 -16.60 -14.04 30.44
C ASN A 146 -16.48 -14.62 31.85
N ILE A 147 -16.90 -13.86 32.87
CA ILE A 147 -17.22 -14.36 34.22
C ILE A 147 -18.44 -13.57 34.74
N ASN A 148 -19.58 -14.27 34.78
CA ASN A 148 -20.72 -14.16 35.69
C ASN A 148 -21.24 -12.80 36.19
N THR A 149 -22.44 -12.49 35.69
CA THR A 149 -23.70 -12.22 36.44
C THR A 149 -23.75 -11.20 37.59
N TYR A 150 -24.75 -10.31 37.46
CA TYR A 150 -25.51 -9.53 38.45
C TYR A 150 -25.13 -8.07 38.73
N THR A 151 -26.20 -7.27 38.73
CA THR A 151 -26.42 -5.91 39.27
C THR A 151 -26.07 -4.67 38.43
N CYS A 152 -27.17 -4.04 37.99
CA CYS A 152 -27.35 -2.61 37.76
C CYS A 152 -27.05 -1.80 39.05
N SER A 153 -26.19 -0.76 38.97
CA SER A 153 -26.44 0.63 39.44
C SER A 153 -25.14 1.41 39.71
N THR A 154 -25.11 2.65 39.17
CA THR A 154 -24.44 3.87 39.69
C THR A 154 -22.92 3.88 39.89
N ASN A 155 -22.18 4.66 39.07
CA ASN A 155 -21.83 6.05 39.42
C ASN A 155 -20.83 6.68 38.44
N ASP A 156 -21.19 7.89 38.01
CA ASP A 156 -20.36 8.91 37.38
C ASP A 156 -19.05 9.15 38.16
N LYS A 157 -17.90 9.18 37.46
CA LYS A 157 -16.67 9.96 37.80
C LYS A 157 -15.40 9.70 36.96
N VAL A 158 -15.49 9.06 35.79
CA VAL A 158 -14.29 8.79 34.96
C VAL A 158 -14.21 9.65 33.68
N ASN A 159 -15.23 10.47 33.39
CA ASN A 159 -15.35 11.14 32.09
C ASN A 159 -14.81 12.58 32.02
N LEU A 160 -13.72 12.90 32.73
CA LEU A 160 -13.18 14.27 32.81
C LEU A 160 -11.69 14.40 32.51
N GLN A 161 -11.10 13.44 31.79
CA GLN A 161 -9.67 13.44 31.47
C GLN A 161 -9.34 13.21 29.99
N TYR A 162 -10.34 12.95 29.14
CA TYR A 162 -10.14 12.64 27.71
C TYR A 162 -10.52 13.76 26.72
N GLU A 163 -11.05 14.90 27.17
CA GLU A 163 -11.43 16.01 26.29
C GLU A 163 -10.38 17.15 26.18
N GLN A 164 -9.25 17.08 26.90
CA GLN A 164 -8.28 18.19 26.96
C GLN A 164 -7.03 18.01 26.08
N THR A 165 -6.81 16.85 25.47
CA THR A 165 -5.60 16.55 24.68
C THR A 165 -5.77 16.70 23.16
N SER A 166 -7.00 16.89 22.66
CA SER A 166 -7.30 16.81 21.22
C SER A 166 -7.20 18.14 20.46
N ASN A 167 -6.67 19.21 21.06
CA ASN A 167 -6.72 20.56 20.46
C ASN A 167 -5.37 21.31 20.37
N CYS A 168 -4.23 20.61 20.43
CA CYS A 168 -2.89 21.25 20.41
C CYS A 168 -1.95 20.71 19.32
N ILE A 169 -2.36 20.64 18.03
CA ILE A 169 -1.39 20.48 16.92
C ILE A 169 -1.62 21.46 15.75
N THR A 170 -2.75 22.14 15.63
CA THR A 170 -2.97 23.14 14.56
C THR A 170 -2.80 24.58 15.07
N ARG A 171 -1.60 25.16 14.92
CA ARG A 171 -1.35 26.63 14.78
C ARG A 171 0.16 26.95 14.82
N LYS A 172 0.83 26.97 13.66
CA LYS A 172 2.06 27.75 13.44
C LYS A 172 2.03 28.41 12.07
N SER A 173 1.22 29.47 11.95
CA SER A 173 1.39 30.49 10.93
C SER A 173 0.53 31.72 11.26
N LYS A 174 1.21 32.85 11.49
CA LYS A 174 0.79 34.26 11.66
C LYS A 174 0.94 34.87 13.08
N SER A 175 2.06 35.60 13.21
CA SER A 175 2.35 36.84 13.96
C SER A 175 1.55 37.26 15.21
N ASN A 176 2.33 37.50 16.28
CA ASN A 176 2.26 38.51 17.35
C ASN A 176 0.90 39.01 17.86
N ASP A 177 0.56 38.71 19.11
CA ASP A 177 0.40 39.74 20.16
C ASP A 177 0.37 39.15 21.58
N VAL A 178 0.74 40.00 22.53
CA VAL A 178 1.10 39.72 23.94
C VAL A 178 -0.12 39.35 24.80
N ALA A 179 -0.08 38.20 25.50
CA ALA A 179 -0.73 38.03 26.80
C ALA A 179 -0.14 36.81 27.57
N LYS A 180 0.38 37.08 28.77
CA LYS A 180 0.91 36.10 29.73
C LYS A 180 -0.22 35.29 30.37
N THR A 181 -0.10 33.96 30.35
CA THR A 181 -0.74 33.12 31.38
C THR A 181 0.16 31.92 31.71
N LYS A 182 0.61 31.87 32.97
CA LYS A 182 1.51 30.86 33.54
C LYS A 182 0.68 29.60 33.86
N GLY A 183 0.98 28.48 33.21
CA GLY A 183 0.36 27.18 33.49
C GLY A 183 0.47 26.18 32.34
N SER A 184 1.68 25.86 31.85
CA SER A 184 1.87 24.91 30.73
C SER A 184 3.31 24.37 30.58
N THR A 185 4.06 24.17 31.67
CA THR A 185 5.48 23.75 31.60
C THR A 185 5.67 22.24 31.68
N ASN A 186 4.96 21.51 32.54
CA ASN A 186 5.26 20.08 32.78
C ASN A 186 4.92 19.12 31.61
N SER A 187 3.82 19.33 30.88
CA SER A 187 3.42 18.44 29.77
C SER A 187 4.27 18.67 28.51
N LYS A 188 4.64 19.91 28.22
CA LYS A 188 5.55 20.25 27.12
C LYS A 188 6.96 19.73 27.39
N GLU A 189 7.47 19.86 28.63
CA GLU A 189 8.80 19.35 28.98
C GLU A 189 8.91 17.82 28.89
N ASN A 190 7.87 17.07 29.25
CA ASN A 190 7.90 15.61 29.16
C ASN A 190 7.83 15.10 27.71
N ILE A 191 7.02 15.74 26.85
CA ILE A 191 6.96 15.42 25.41
C ILE A 191 8.27 15.81 24.73
N ASP A 192 8.85 16.96 25.06
CA ASP A 192 10.12 17.42 24.49
C ASP A 192 11.30 16.54 24.93
N LYS A 193 11.25 15.97 26.15
CA LYS A 193 12.22 14.96 26.62
C LYS A 193 12.07 13.60 25.92
N SER A 194 10.84 13.12 25.70
CA SER A 194 10.63 11.83 25.02
C SER A 194 11.04 11.90 23.55
N VAL A 195 10.71 12.98 22.84
CA VAL A 195 11.11 13.19 21.44
C VAL A 195 12.63 13.31 21.30
N LYS A 196 13.30 14.06 22.19
CA LYS A 196 14.77 14.15 22.20
C LYS A 196 15.44 12.79 22.40
N ASN A 197 14.89 11.95 23.27
CA ASN A 197 15.43 10.62 23.52
C ASN A 197 15.30 9.70 22.28
N GLU A 198 14.18 9.77 21.54
CA GLU A 198 13.98 9.03 20.29
C GLU A 198 14.98 9.45 19.20
N ASP A 199 15.18 10.76 19.00
CA ASP A 199 16.14 11.29 18.01
C ASP A 199 17.60 10.94 18.35
N GLU A 200 17.98 11.03 19.64
CA GLU A 200 19.30 10.64 20.10
C GLU A 200 19.57 9.14 19.90
N LEU A 201 18.56 8.30 20.14
CA LEU A 201 18.64 6.86 19.94
C LEU A 201 18.84 6.53 18.46
N PHE A 202 18.05 7.15 17.59
CA PHE A 202 18.18 6.96 16.15
C PHE A 202 19.52 7.47 15.60
N ALA A 203 20.04 8.59 16.11
CA ALA A 203 21.36 9.09 15.73
C ALA A 203 22.49 8.11 16.09
N LYS A 204 22.38 7.40 17.22
CA LYS A 204 23.32 6.32 17.60
C LYS A 204 23.22 5.12 16.66
N GLU A 205 22.00 4.69 16.33
CA GLU A 205 21.75 3.60 15.39
C GLU A 205 22.29 3.91 13.98
N LEU A 206 22.10 5.12 13.47
CA LEU A 206 22.66 5.57 12.19
C LEU A 206 24.19 5.53 12.17
N LYS A 207 24.84 6.03 13.24
CA LYS A 207 26.30 5.97 13.37
C LYS A 207 26.79 4.52 13.38
N LYS A 208 26.12 3.63 14.12
CA LYS A 208 26.46 2.20 14.16
C LYS A 208 26.32 1.58 12.77
N ALA A 209 25.20 1.79 12.08
CA ALA A 209 24.97 1.27 10.74
C ALA A 209 26.02 1.76 9.71
N ALA A 210 26.49 3.00 9.85
CA ALA A 210 27.52 3.58 8.99
C ALA A 210 28.93 2.96 9.15
N HIS A 211 29.16 2.21 10.22
CA HIS A 211 30.44 1.55 10.50
C HIS A 211 30.34 0.02 10.62
N GLU A 212 29.14 -0.53 10.73
CA GLU A 212 28.91 -1.97 10.81
C GLU A 212 29.32 -2.66 9.50
N ASP A 213 30.09 -3.74 9.63
CA ASP A 213 30.53 -4.58 8.53
C ASP A 213 29.57 -5.77 8.38
N LEU A 214 28.85 -5.81 7.26
CA LEU A 214 27.94 -6.90 6.88
C LEU A 214 28.48 -7.69 5.68
N GLY A 215 29.78 -7.57 5.39
CA GLY A 215 30.42 -8.10 4.19
C GLY A 215 30.39 -7.10 3.03
N SER A 216 30.66 -7.59 1.82
CA SER A 216 30.75 -6.73 0.64
C SER A 216 29.41 -6.07 0.31
N LEU A 217 29.43 -4.82 -0.16
CA LEU A 217 28.21 -4.11 -0.57
C LEU A 217 27.45 -4.83 -1.69
N SER A 218 28.18 -5.52 -2.58
CA SER A 218 27.58 -6.35 -3.63
C SER A 218 26.79 -7.52 -3.05
N ASP A 219 27.37 -8.25 -2.10
CA ASP A 219 26.71 -9.41 -1.49
C ASP A 219 25.54 -8.98 -0.61
N LEU A 220 25.66 -7.84 0.07
CA LEU A 220 24.57 -7.23 0.82
C LEU A 220 23.38 -6.87 -0.08
N LYS A 221 23.63 -6.26 -1.26
CA LYS A 221 22.59 -5.99 -2.27
C LYS A 221 21.93 -7.29 -2.73
N LYS A 222 22.71 -8.30 -3.13
CA LYS A 222 22.18 -9.60 -3.59
C LYS A 222 21.33 -10.29 -2.52
N ARG A 223 21.82 -10.35 -1.28
CA ARG A 223 21.10 -10.95 -0.15
C ARG A 223 19.79 -10.22 0.12
N SER A 224 19.83 -8.89 0.16
CA SER A 224 18.65 -8.06 0.42
C SER A 224 17.59 -8.20 -0.68
N GLN A 225 18.00 -8.29 -1.94
CA GLN A 225 17.11 -8.58 -3.07
C GLN A 225 16.54 -10.00 -3.01
N GLY A 226 17.36 -10.99 -2.65
CA GLY A 226 16.90 -12.38 -2.47
C GLY A 226 15.79 -12.48 -1.42
N ILE A 227 15.98 -11.85 -0.27
CA ILE A 227 14.96 -11.80 0.81
C ILE A 227 13.68 -11.12 0.31
N TYR A 228 13.79 -9.99 -0.38
CA TYR A 228 12.62 -9.28 -0.90
C TYR A 228 11.82 -10.13 -1.90
N ASN A 229 12.51 -10.81 -2.81
CA ASN A 229 11.88 -11.67 -3.81
C ASN A 229 11.13 -12.86 -3.18
N MET A 230 11.64 -13.36 -2.05
CA MET A 230 11.04 -14.47 -1.29
C MET A 230 9.87 -14.04 -0.40
N GLN A 231 9.71 -12.74 -0.09
CA GLN A 231 8.53 -12.27 0.65
C GLN A 231 7.27 -12.36 -0.21
N GLU A 232 6.40 -13.29 0.16
CA GLU A 232 5.05 -13.40 -0.40
C GLU A 232 4.22 -12.16 -0.04
N LEU A 233 3.34 -11.77 -0.95
CA LEU A 233 2.28 -10.81 -0.65
C LEU A 233 1.09 -11.60 -0.12
N SER A 234 0.51 -11.17 0.98
CA SER A 234 -0.82 -11.64 1.38
C SER A 234 -1.86 -11.21 0.33
N GLU A 235 -3.04 -11.83 0.33
CA GLU A 235 -4.13 -11.41 -0.55
C GLU A 235 -4.51 -9.95 -0.30
N ILE A 236 -4.57 -9.55 0.98
CA ILE A 236 -4.88 -8.18 1.39
C ILE A 236 -3.83 -7.22 0.83
N GLU A 237 -2.54 -7.50 1.02
CA GLU A 237 -1.44 -6.68 0.46
C GLU A 237 -1.53 -6.57 -1.06
N THR A 238 -1.82 -7.69 -1.74
CA THR A 238 -1.95 -7.75 -3.19
C THR A 238 -3.09 -6.84 -3.66
N ARG A 239 -4.27 -6.93 -3.03
CA ARG A 239 -5.42 -6.09 -3.37
C ARG A 239 -5.13 -4.61 -3.17
N LEU A 240 -4.42 -4.24 -2.11
CA LEU A 240 -4.06 -2.85 -1.83
C LEU A 240 -3.08 -2.25 -2.85
N ILE A 241 -2.12 -3.05 -3.30
CA ILE A 241 -1.22 -2.63 -4.37
C ILE A 241 -2.00 -2.46 -5.68
N ILE A 242 -2.92 -3.37 -5.99
CA ILE A 242 -3.80 -3.27 -7.17
C ILE A 242 -4.66 -2.01 -7.08
N ASP A 243 -5.30 -1.76 -5.94
CA ASP A 243 -6.11 -0.56 -5.70
C ASP A 243 -5.30 0.72 -5.97
N GLU A 244 -4.06 0.80 -5.47
CA GLU A 244 -3.18 1.94 -5.70
C GLU A 244 -2.78 2.09 -7.17
N GLN A 245 -2.47 0.97 -7.85
CA GLN A 245 -2.15 0.98 -9.28
C GLN A 245 -3.34 1.42 -10.14
N LEU A 246 -4.57 1.03 -9.77
CA LEU A 246 -5.79 1.44 -10.44
C LEU A 246 -6.10 2.93 -10.19
N ARG A 247 -5.96 3.41 -8.95
CA ARG A 247 -6.06 4.84 -8.62
C ARG A 247 -5.05 5.69 -9.39
N ALA A 248 -3.82 5.21 -9.52
CA ALA A 248 -2.76 5.91 -10.24
C ALA A 248 -3.09 6.14 -11.73
N VAL A 249 -3.96 5.30 -12.32
CA VAL A 249 -4.39 5.44 -13.73
C VAL A 249 -5.80 6.01 -13.88
N GLY A 250 -6.42 6.47 -12.79
CA GLY A 250 -7.69 7.23 -12.82
C GLY A 250 -8.96 6.45 -12.49
N PHE A 251 -8.85 5.24 -11.91
CA PHE A 251 -10.00 4.53 -11.35
C PHE A 251 -10.25 4.87 -9.88
N GLU A 252 -11.50 4.91 -9.47
CA GLU A 252 -11.93 4.79 -8.09
C GLU A 252 -11.80 3.32 -7.67
N ALA A 253 -10.80 3.01 -6.85
CA ALA A 253 -10.54 1.67 -6.36
C ALA A 253 -10.31 1.70 -4.85
N ASP A 254 -10.99 0.81 -4.13
CA ASP A 254 -10.76 0.47 -2.73
C ASP A 254 -11.48 -0.86 -2.47
N SER A 255 -10.75 -1.96 -2.57
CA SER A 255 -11.28 -3.32 -2.42
C SER A 255 -11.95 -3.62 -1.08
N ASN A 256 -11.76 -2.77 -0.06
CA ASN A 256 -12.47 -2.89 1.20
C ASN A 256 -13.84 -2.23 1.16
N THR A 257 -14.01 -1.09 0.49
CA THR A 257 -15.25 -0.31 0.50
C THR A 257 -16.03 -0.43 -0.80
N LEU A 258 -15.35 -0.34 -1.94
CA LEU A 258 -15.87 -0.48 -3.30
C LEU A 258 -15.96 -1.96 -3.70
N ARG A 259 -16.85 -2.69 -3.02
CA ARG A 259 -17.00 -4.14 -3.15
C ARG A 259 -18.45 -4.52 -3.40
N TYR A 260 -18.69 -5.50 -4.29
CA TYR A 260 -20.03 -5.95 -4.66
C TYR A 260 -20.85 -6.39 -3.44
N SER A 261 -20.24 -7.16 -2.53
CA SER A 261 -20.88 -7.68 -1.31
C SER A 261 -21.27 -6.58 -0.31
N LYS A 262 -20.72 -5.36 -0.44
CA LYS A 262 -21.14 -4.16 0.29
C LYS A 262 -22.23 -3.36 -0.42
N GLY A 263 -22.82 -3.90 -1.49
CA GLY A 263 -23.89 -3.25 -2.26
C GLY A 263 -23.39 -2.22 -3.28
N VAL A 264 -22.09 -2.14 -3.54
CA VAL A 264 -21.53 -1.20 -4.52
C VAL A 264 -21.87 -1.64 -5.93
N ARG A 265 -22.32 -0.67 -6.74
CA ARG A 265 -22.73 -0.83 -8.14
C ARG A 265 -22.16 0.32 -8.97
N PRO A 266 -21.97 0.13 -10.28
CA PRO A 266 -21.41 1.17 -11.13
C PRO A 266 -22.36 2.37 -11.26
N LYS A 267 -21.78 3.56 -11.46
CA LYS A 267 -22.52 4.84 -11.47
C LYS A 267 -22.12 5.67 -12.67
N SER A 268 -23.11 6.31 -13.30
CA SER A 268 -22.84 7.27 -14.37
C SER A 268 -21.88 8.36 -13.92
N GLY A 269 -20.90 8.70 -14.77
CA GLY A 269 -19.87 9.70 -14.48
C GLY A 269 -18.73 9.24 -13.55
N CYS A 270 -18.72 8.00 -13.07
CA CYS A 270 -17.67 7.45 -12.21
C CYS A 270 -16.90 6.34 -12.95
N ASN A 271 -15.58 6.30 -12.79
CA ASN A 271 -14.73 5.21 -13.32
C ASN A 271 -14.37 4.29 -12.15
N MET A 272 -15.05 3.16 -12.00
CA MET A 272 -14.99 2.36 -10.78
C MET A 272 -14.31 1.01 -10.99
N ALA A 273 -13.44 0.62 -10.07
CA ALA A 273 -12.99 -0.75 -9.91
C ALA A 273 -13.74 -1.38 -8.73
N ILE A 274 -14.70 -2.26 -9.02
CA ILE A 274 -15.55 -2.88 -7.98
C ILE A 274 -15.01 -4.28 -7.70
N ALA A 275 -14.63 -4.51 -6.44
CA ALA A 275 -14.07 -5.78 -6.00
C ALA A 275 -15.12 -6.88 -5.82
N GLU A 276 -14.70 -8.14 -5.99
CA GLU A 276 -15.51 -9.35 -5.81
C GLU A 276 -16.77 -9.39 -6.67
N TRP A 277 -16.64 -9.05 -7.96
CA TRP A 277 -17.79 -9.02 -8.86
C TRP A 277 -18.23 -10.44 -9.23
N PRO A 278 -19.46 -10.86 -8.88
CA PRO A 278 -19.93 -12.22 -9.13
C PRO A 278 -20.12 -12.52 -10.61
N THR A 279 -19.85 -13.77 -11.00
CA THR A 279 -20.06 -14.29 -12.36
C THR A 279 -20.94 -15.55 -12.32
N LYS A 280 -21.22 -16.16 -13.48
CA LYS A 280 -21.83 -17.50 -13.58
C LYS A 280 -20.79 -18.63 -13.64
N SER A 281 -19.49 -18.31 -13.68
CA SER A 281 -18.43 -19.32 -13.66
C SER A 281 -18.48 -20.09 -12.36
N THR A 282 -18.13 -21.37 -12.38
CA THR A 282 -18.09 -22.24 -11.20
C THR A 282 -16.74 -22.92 -11.08
N ASP A 283 -16.24 -23.04 -9.85
CA ASP A 283 -15.05 -23.85 -9.61
C ASP A 283 -15.33 -25.35 -9.77
N ASN A 284 -14.28 -26.17 -9.66
CA ASN A 284 -14.38 -27.64 -9.72
C ASN A 284 -15.31 -28.26 -8.66
N HIS A 285 -15.76 -27.48 -7.68
CA HIS A 285 -16.69 -27.91 -6.62
C HIS A 285 -18.10 -27.33 -6.81
N GLY A 286 -18.38 -26.70 -7.96
CA GLY A 286 -19.68 -26.13 -8.30
C GLY A 286 -20.00 -24.82 -7.60
N ARG A 287 -19.02 -24.16 -6.98
CA ARG A 287 -19.21 -22.87 -6.30
C ARG A 287 -19.01 -21.73 -7.30
N THR A 288 -19.95 -20.79 -7.29
CA THR A 288 -19.89 -19.63 -8.16
C THR A 288 -18.65 -18.80 -7.87
N CYS A 289 -17.91 -18.47 -8.91
CA CYS A 289 -16.69 -17.69 -8.85
C CYS A 289 -16.98 -16.21 -9.11
N SER A 290 -16.29 -15.35 -8.37
CA SER A 290 -16.29 -13.91 -8.58
C SER A 290 -14.97 -13.50 -9.19
N ALA A 291 -14.99 -12.54 -10.10
CA ALA A 291 -13.79 -11.84 -10.53
C ALA A 291 -13.26 -10.99 -9.37
N ASP A 292 -11.94 -10.88 -9.23
CA ASP A 292 -11.35 -10.09 -8.15
C ASP A 292 -11.71 -8.61 -8.26
N TYR A 293 -11.71 -8.07 -9.49
CA TYR A 293 -12.26 -6.76 -9.79
C TYR A 293 -13.00 -6.77 -11.14
N ALA A 294 -14.04 -5.92 -11.21
CA ALA A 294 -14.67 -5.50 -12.45
C ALA A 294 -14.44 -4.00 -12.66
N LEU A 295 -13.94 -3.63 -13.85
CA LEU A 295 -13.67 -2.25 -14.24
C LEU A 295 -14.85 -1.67 -15.01
N PHE A 296 -15.41 -0.59 -14.48
CA PHE A 296 -16.51 0.14 -15.07
C PHE A 296 -16.08 1.56 -15.46
N ILE A 297 -16.55 1.99 -16.62
CA ILE A 297 -16.46 3.38 -17.07
C ILE A 297 -17.89 3.87 -17.22
N GLY A 298 -18.30 4.79 -16.35
CA GLY A 298 -19.71 5.08 -16.10
C GLY A 298 -20.42 3.81 -15.61
N THR A 299 -21.45 3.37 -16.34
CA THR A 299 -22.19 2.14 -16.03
C THR A 299 -21.74 0.93 -16.85
N LYS A 300 -20.79 1.09 -17.78
CA LYS A 300 -20.42 0.04 -18.71
C LYS A 300 -19.22 -0.76 -18.23
N LEU A 301 -19.32 -2.08 -18.37
CA LEU A 301 -18.30 -3.04 -17.95
C LEU A 301 -17.25 -3.21 -19.05
N PHE A 302 -16.02 -2.79 -18.77
CA PHE A 302 -14.91 -2.81 -19.73
C PHE A 302 -13.97 -3.98 -19.52
N ALA A 303 -13.69 -4.37 -18.27
CA ALA A 303 -12.73 -5.43 -18.02
C ALA A 303 -12.97 -6.19 -16.72
N PHE A 304 -12.49 -7.42 -16.67
CA PHE A 304 -12.26 -8.15 -15.42
C PHE A 304 -10.76 -8.21 -15.08
N ILE A 305 -10.45 -8.20 -13.80
CA ILE A 305 -9.09 -8.41 -13.27
C ILE A 305 -9.10 -9.65 -12.38
N GLU A 306 -8.16 -10.54 -12.63
CA GLU A 306 -7.82 -11.66 -11.75
C GLU A 306 -6.53 -11.37 -10.97
N ALA A 307 -6.60 -11.39 -9.65
CA ALA A 307 -5.48 -11.23 -8.74
C ALA A 307 -4.94 -12.60 -8.31
N LYS A 308 -3.61 -12.76 -8.31
CA LYS A 308 -2.96 -14.02 -7.94
C LYS A 308 -1.94 -13.84 -6.84
N SER A 309 -1.78 -14.91 -6.04
CA SER A 309 -0.64 -15.04 -5.14
C SER A 309 0.67 -14.89 -5.91
N ALA A 310 1.63 -14.19 -5.30
CA ALA A 310 2.93 -13.82 -5.88
C ALA A 310 3.76 -14.97 -6.47
N LYS A 311 3.49 -16.22 -6.09
CA LYS A 311 4.24 -17.42 -6.56
C LYS A 311 3.75 -18.01 -7.88
N LYS A 312 2.52 -17.74 -8.30
CA LYS A 312 1.95 -18.31 -9.54
C LYS A 312 2.34 -17.45 -10.74
N ASP A 313 2.72 -18.09 -11.85
CA ASP A 313 2.98 -17.41 -13.12
C ASP A 313 1.69 -16.72 -13.58
N VAL A 314 1.74 -15.40 -13.67
CA VAL A 314 0.58 -14.56 -14.07
C VAL A 314 0.19 -14.87 -15.52
N SER A 315 1.17 -15.24 -16.36
CA SER A 315 0.94 -15.60 -17.75
C SER A 315 0.05 -16.83 -17.93
N ALA A 316 0.15 -17.83 -17.05
CA ALA A 316 -0.65 -19.06 -17.14
C ALA A 316 -2.12 -18.86 -16.75
N VAL A 317 -2.43 -17.74 -16.09
CA VAL A 317 -3.74 -17.47 -15.49
C VAL A 317 -4.70 -16.78 -16.44
N LEU A 318 -4.18 -15.95 -17.34
CA LEU A 318 -4.97 -15.40 -18.45
C LEU A 318 -5.52 -16.49 -19.37
N ASP A 319 -4.95 -17.70 -19.31
CA ASP A 319 -5.40 -18.76 -20.20
C ASP A 319 -6.71 -19.45 -19.82
N ALA A 320 -7.26 -19.23 -18.62
CA ALA A 320 -8.53 -19.86 -18.25
C ALA A 320 -9.52 -18.91 -17.57
N GLN A 321 -9.18 -18.39 -16.39
CA GLN A 321 -10.19 -17.79 -15.50
C GLN A 321 -10.68 -16.41 -15.95
N GLY A 322 -9.76 -15.53 -16.37
CA GLY A 322 -10.16 -14.21 -16.88
C GLY A 322 -11.09 -14.31 -18.09
N ARG A 323 -10.78 -15.24 -19.01
CA ARG A 323 -11.62 -15.54 -20.19
C ARG A 323 -12.96 -16.13 -19.77
N GLU A 324 -12.96 -17.04 -18.81
CA GLU A 324 -14.17 -17.67 -18.28
C GLU A 324 -15.14 -16.63 -17.69
N TYR A 325 -14.66 -15.67 -16.89
CA TYR A 325 -15.50 -14.59 -16.37
C TYR A 325 -16.14 -13.76 -17.48
N SER A 326 -15.37 -13.45 -18.52
CA SER A 326 -15.89 -12.68 -19.66
C SER A 326 -17.01 -13.43 -20.42
N SER A 327 -16.97 -14.76 -20.47
CA SER A 327 -18.03 -15.58 -21.09
C SER A 327 -19.23 -15.88 -20.17
N HIS A 328 -19.11 -15.59 -18.88
CA HIS A 328 -20.07 -16.00 -17.86
C HIS A 328 -20.63 -14.80 -17.08
N VAL A 329 -20.99 -13.71 -17.77
CA VAL A 329 -21.66 -12.57 -17.11
C VAL A 329 -23.07 -12.99 -16.68
N ARG A 330 -23.50 -12.53 -15.50
CA ARG A 330 -24.82 -12.85 -14.93
C ARG A 330 -25.93 -12.20 -15.76
N ASP A 331 -27.11 -12.80 -15.77
CA ASP A 331 -28.23 -12.26 -16.55
C ASP A 331 -28.67 -10.88 -16.06
N GLU A 332 -28.60 -10.65 -14.74
CA GLU A 332 -28.88 -9.35 -14.12
C GLU A 332 -27.84 -8.27 -14.45
N ASP A 333 -26.61 -8.65 -14.81
CA ASP A 333 -25.53 -7.71 -15.15
C ASP A 333 -25.49 -7.38 -16.65
N LYS A 334 -26.43 -7.93 -17.45
CA LYS A 334 -26.46 -7.73 -18.90
C LYS A 334 -26.64 -6.26 -19.30
N GLU A 335 -27.24 -5.44 -18.45
CA GLU A 335 -27.37 -3.99 -18.69
C GLU A 335 -26.01 -3.26 -18.77
N TYR A 336 -24.99 -3.79 -18.10
CA TYR A 336 -23.64 -3.20 -18.07
C TYR A 336 -22.78 -3.63 -19.26
N ILE A 337 -23.18 -4.68 -19.98
CA ILE A 337 -22.48 -5.15 -21.17
C ILE A 337 -22.53 -4.06 -22.25
N ILE A 338 -21.42 -3.93 -22.97
CA ILE A 338 -21.27 -3.02 -24.10
C ILE A 338 -21.75 -3.70 -25.38
N ASP A 339 -21.17 -4.87 -25.66
CA ASP A 339 -21.44 -5.70 -26.84
C ASP A 339 -20.95 -7.14 -26.57
N THR A 340 -21.13 -8.04 -27.53
CA THR A 340 -20.59 -9.40 -27.51
C THR A 340 -19.49 -9.59 -28.55
N TYR A 341 -18.52 -10.44 -28.21
CA TYR A 341 -17.30 -10.66 -28.99
C TYR A 341 -17.06 -12.17 -29.12
N GLY A 342 -17.83 -12.81 -29.99
CA GLY A 342 -17.88 -14.28 -30.05
C GLY A 342 -18.52 -14.84 -28.78
N GLU A 343 -17.77 -15.62 -28.00
CA GLU A 343 -18.23 -16.20 -26.73
C GLU A 343 -18.05 -15.24 -25.53
N TYR A 344 -17.41 -14.09 -25.72
CA TYR A 344 -17.08 -13.14 -24.66
C TYR A 344 -18.09 -12.00 -24.60
N GLN A 345 -18.43 -11.58 -23.38
CA GLN A 345 -19.36 -10.48 -23.11
C GLN A 345 -18.65 -9.24 -22.54
N VAL A 346 -17.35 -9.36 -22.21
CA VAL A 346 -16.50 -8.28 -21.72
C VAL A 346 -15.24 -8.21 -22.58
N PRO A 347 -14.87 -7.04 -23.13
CA PRO A 347 -13.86 -6.96 -24.19
C PRO A 347 -12.42 -7.21 -23.70
N PHE A 348 -12.12 -6.87 -22.45
CA PHE A 348 -10.76 -6.87 -21.94
C PHE A 348 -10.63 -7.70 -20.67
N VAL A 349 -9.47 -8.32 -20.48
CA VAL A 349 -9.15 -9.05 -19.25
C VAL A 349 -7.73 -8.75 -18.81
N PHE A 350 -7.54 -8.69 -17.49
CA PHE A 350 -6.25 -8.52 -16.86
C PHE A 350 -5.97 -9.62 -15.87
N ALA A 351 -4.68 -9.95 -15.69
CA ALA A 351 -4.20 -10.73 -14.57
C ALA A 351 -2.99 -10.05 -13.93
N THR A 352 -2.90 -10.09 -12.61
CA THR A 352 -1.79 -9.47 -11.87
C THR A 352 -1.50 -10.21 -10.58
N ASN A 353 -0.26 -10.14 -10.12
CA ASN A 353 0.14 -10.59 -8.78
C ASN A 353 0.50 -9.41 -7.86
N GLY A 354 0.08 -8.19 -8.22
CA GLY A 354 0.41 -6.95 -7.53
C GLY A 354 1.86 -6.48 -7.74
N ARG A 355 2.73 -7.28 -8.37
CA ARG A 355 4.12 -6.88 -8.63
C ARG A 355 4.19 -6.01 -9.88
N PHE A 356 5.10 -5.03 -9.86
CA PHE A 356 5.41 -4.22 -11.03
C PHE A 356 6.14 -5.04 -12.10
N TYR A 357 6.08 -4.60 -13.35
CA TYR A 357 6.73 -5.29 -14.46
C TYR A 357 8.26 -5.27 -14.32
N VAL A 358 8.87 -6.45 -14.47
CA VAL A 358 10.31 -6.66 -14.52
C VAL A 358 10.63 -7.52 -15.75
N GLU A 359 11.32 -6.94 -16.73
CA GLU A 359 11.65 -7.60 -18.01
C GLU A 359 12.29 -9.00 -17.82
N GLN A 360 13.24 -9.11 -16.88
CA GLN A 360 13.94 -10.37 -16.56
C GLN A 360 13.00 -11.48 -16.05
N TYR A 361 11.83 -11.10 -15.52
CA TYR A 361 10.82 -11.99 -14.97
C TYR A 361 9.44 -11.69 -15.58
N LYS A 362 9.36 -11.42 -16.89
CA LYS A 362 8.12 -10.99 -17.56
C LYS A 362 6.92 -11.92 -17.33
N GLN A 363 7.13 -13.23 -17.18
CA GLN A 363 6.08 -14.23 -16.91
C GLN A 363 5.58 -14.23 -15.45
N LYS A 364 6.35 -13.61 -14.55
CA LYS A 364 6.14 -13.60 -13.08
C LYS A 364 5.88 -12.20 -12.52
N SER A 365 5.75 -11.19 -13.39
CA SER A 365 5.69 -9.79 -12.97
C SER A 365 4.85 -8.95 -13.92
N GLY A 366 4.35 -7.82 -13.41
CA GLY A 366 3.55 -6.87 -14.17
C GLY A 366 2.08 -7.22 -14.27
N VAL A 367 1.37 -6.38 -15.00
CA VAL A 367 -0.05 -6.55 -15.31
C VAL A 367 -0.13 -7.20 -16.67
N TRP A 368 -0.63 -8.42 -16.74
CA TRP A 368 -0.89 -9.05 -18.02
C TRP A 368 -2.26 -8.65 -18.54
N PHE A 369 -2.37 -8.46 -19.85
CA PHE A 369 -3.55 -7.97 -20.53
C PHE A 369 -3.85 -8.79 -21.80
N GLN A 370 -5.14 -9.00 -22.10
CA GLN A 370 -5.60 -9.57 -23.35
C GLN A 370 -6.85 -8.84 -23.87
N ASP A 371 -6.89 -8.60 -25.18
CA ASP A 371 -8.05 -8.05 -25.90
C ASP A 371 -8.85 -9.22 -26.51
N LEU A 372 -9.99 -9.55 -25.92
CA LEU A 372 -10.81 -10.72 -26.30
C LEU A 372 -11.65 -10.47 -27.55
N ARG A 373 -11.68 -9.23 -28.06
CA ARG A 373 -12.41 -8.88 -29.28
C ARG A 373 -11.72 -9.40 -30.54
N ARG A 374 -10.43 -9.73 -30.42
CA ARG A 374 -9.59 -10.22 -31.51
C ARG A 374 -9.37 -11.72 -31.34
N THR A 375 -9.78 -12.50 -32.35
CA THR A 375 -9.73 -13.97 -32.34
C THR A 375 -8.35 -14.56 -32.05
N ASN A 376 -7.26 -13.87 -32.42
CA ASN A 376 -5.88 -14.32 -32.21
C ASN A 376 -5.06 -13.38 -31.29
N SER A 377 -5.69 -12.63 -30.38
CA SER A 377 -4.90 -11.78 -29.46
C SER A 377 -4.15 -12.63 -28.44
N ALA A 378 -2.82 -12.65 -28.55
CA ALA A 378 -1.96 -13.21 -27.50
C ALA A 378 -1.97 -12.32 -26.25
N PRO A 379 -1.99 -12.89 -25.04
CA PRO A 379 -1.75 -12.15 -23.80
C PRO A 379 -0.40 -11.43 -23.85
N CYS A 380 -0.35 -10.21 -23.32
CA CYS A 380 0.90 -9.45 -23.23
C CYS A 380 1.08 -8.82 -21.85
N ALA A 381 2.32 -8.73 -21.41
CA ALA A 381 2.66 -8.05 -20.17
C ALA A 381 2.75 -6.54 -20.40
N LEU A 382 2.13 -5.78 -19.50
CA LEU A 382 2.14 -4.31 -19.45
C LEU A 382 2.88 -3.83 -18.20
N HIS A 383 3.43 -2.62 -18.28
CA HIS A 383 4.06 -1.93 -17.17
C HIS A 383 3.09 -1.48 -16.07
N GLY A 384 1.79 -1.39 -16.39
CA GLY A 384 0.70 -1.00 -15.49
C GLY A 384 -0.66 -1.17 -16.16
N PHE A 385 -1.74 -0.84 -15.44
CA PHE A 385 -3.10 -0.86 -15.97
C PHE A 385 -3.32 0.22 -17.03
N LEU A 386 -4.27 -0.01 -17.93
CA LEU A 386 -4.80 1.01 -18.83
C LEU A 386 -5.66 1.99 -18.05
N SER A 387 -5.59 3.29 -18.37
CA SER A 387 -6.52 4.28 -17.82
C SER A 387 -7.92 4.12 -18.41
N PRO A 388 -8.98 4.69 -17.78
CA PRO A 388 -10.32 4.68 -18.35
C PRO A 388 -10.35 5.19 -19.80
N GLN A 389 -9.76 6.36 -20.05
CA GLN A 389 -9.63 6.91 -21.41
C GLN A 389 -8.87 5.96 -22.35
N GLY A 390 -7.80 5.32 -21.87
CA GLY A 390 -7.04 4.36 -22.68
C GLY A 390 -7.84 3.11 -23.07
N LEU A 391 -8.74 2.64 -22.20
CA LEU A 391 -9.66 1.55 -22.49
C LEU A 391 -10.76 1.97 -23.48
N GLU A 392 -11.31 3.17 -23.35
CA GLU A 392 -12.28 3.72 -24.31
C GLU A 392 -11.67 3.88 -25.70
N GLU A 393 -10.49 4.51 -25.80
CA GLU A 393 -9.76 4.67 -27.07
C GLU A 393 -9.45 3.32 -27.72
N LEU A 394 -9.06 2.34 -26.90
CA LEU A 394 -8.79 0.99 -27.35
C LEU A 394 -10.07 0.31 -27.85
N LEU A 395 -11.19 0.53 -27.18
CA LEU A 395 -12.50 0.03 -27.59
C LEU A 395 -12.88 0.58 -28.98
N GLU A 396 -12.66 1.87 -29.22
CA GLU A 396 -12.94 2.55 -30.50
C GLU A 396 -11.97 2.20 -31.66
N GLN A 397 -11.02 1.28 -31.45
CA GLN A 397 -10.00 0.87 -32.44
C GLN A 397 -9.09 2.00 -32.95
N LYS A 398 -8.97 3.13 -32.25
CA LYS A 398 -8.06 4.24 -32.63
C LYS A 398 -6.59 3.98 -32.29
N VAL A 399 -6.21 2.73 -31.96
CA VAL A 399 -5.03 2.47 -31.12
C VAL A 399 -4.16 1.33 -31.64
N GLU A 400 -3.23 1.67 -32.54
CA GLU A 400 -1.92 1.01 -32.62
C GLU A 400 -0.86 1.80 -31.81
N LYS A 401 -1.07 3.12 -31.62
CA LYS A 401 -0.10 4.03 -30.98
C LYS A 401 -0.06 3.95 -29.43
N THR A 402 -1.19 3.75 -28.75
CA THR A 402 -1.22 3.69 -27.25
C THR A 402 -0.56 2.42 -26.71
N PHE A 403 -0.65 1.28 -27.41
CA PHE A 403 0.08 0.06 -27.04
C PHE A 403 1.60 0.22 -27.13
N ALA A 404 2.08 0.92 -28.16
CA ALA A 404 3.51 1.20 -28.31
C ALA A 404 4.03 2.04 -27.13
N ARG A 405 3.26 3.06 -26.72
CA ARG A 405 3.61 3.92 -25.59
C ARG A 405 3.68 3.17 -24.25
N LEU A 406 2.75 2.25 -23.96
CA LEU A 406 2.76 1.47 -22.70
C LEU A 406 3.80 0.35 -22.65
N LYS A 407 4.23 -0.15 -23.81
CA LYS A 407 5.35 -1.08 -23.91
C LYS A 407 6.70 -0.39 -23.73
N GLU A 408 6.81 0.90 -24.07
CA GLU A 408 8.07 1.63 -24.04
C GLU A 408 8.22 2.65 -22.90
N GLU A 409 7.14 3.10 -22.25
CA GLU A 409 7.25 4.04 -21.14
C GLU A 409 7.53 3.31 -19.81
N PRO A 410 8.74 3.46 -19.23
CA PRO A 410 8.89 3.22 -17.80
C PRO A 410 8.03 4.24 -17.07
N TYR A 411 7.30 3.76 -16.07
CA TYR A 411 6.49 4.54 -15.13
C TYR A 411 7.01 5.99 -14.92
N SER A 412 6.37 6.95 -15.58
CA SER A 412 6.57 8.39 -15.30
C SER A 412 5.45 8.86 -14.37
N ILE A 413 5.53 8.52 -13.08
CA ILE A 413 4.65 9.11 -12.05
C ILE A 413 5.07 10.54 -11.68
N LEU A 414 6.20 11.05 -12.14
CA LEU A 414 6.76 12.31 -11.66
C LEU A 414 7.19 13.26 -12.78
N GLU A 415 6.28 13.59 -13.69
CA GLU A 415 6.33 14.87 -14.40
C GLU A 415 4.91 15.45 -14.49
N SER A 416 4.31 15.80 -13.35
CA SER A 416 3.32 16.88 -13.38
C SER A 416 4.09 18.13 -13.78
N LYS A 417 3.92 18.57 -15.03
CA LYS A 417 4.38 19.89 -15.49
C LYS A 417 3.83 20.93 -14.52
N SER A 418 4.74 21.57 -13.80
CA SER A 418 4.46 22.81 -13.11
C SER A 418 4.02 23.83 -14.16
N VAL A 419 2.82 24.38 -13.99
CA VAL A 419 2.51 25.74 -14.44
C VAL A 419 2.49 26.61 -13.21
#